data_AF-A0A418N5E6-F1
#
_entry.id   AF-A0A418N5E6-F1
#
_cell.length_a   1.000
_cell.length_b   1.000
_cell.length_c   1.000
_cell.angle_alpha   90.00
_cell.angle_beta   90.00
_cell.angle_gamma   90.00
#
_symmetry.space_group_name_H-M   'P 1'
#
loop_
_entity.id
_entity.type
_entity.pdbx_description
1 polymer ?
#
loop_
_entity_poly.entity_id
_entity_poly.type
_entity_poly.pdbx_seq_one_letter_code
_entity_poly.pdbx_strand_id
1 'polypeptide(L)'
;MYHGGMWFRFHHGHQIQQGSAPSADDKAQGNFIGVESLELEGTTMSVYLKQYDSPVLIGKQVFKNGDGSTGTLYLASSDMDLDFAQLTTIYEKRWKILLASRRFGHA
;
A
#
# COMPACT_ATOMS: atom_id res chain seq x y z
N MET A 1 -7.52 14.49 -15.80
CA MET A 1 -6.06 14.33 -15.76
C MET A 1 -5.75 13.38 -14.61
N TYR A 2 -5.92 12.06 -14.82
CA TYR A 2 -5.71 11.10 -13.75
C TYR A 2 -4.21 10.90 -13.57
N HIS A 3 -3.63 11.54 -12.56
CA HIS A 3 -2.29 11.19 -12.11
C HIS A 3 -2.37 9.73 -11.61
N GLY A 4 -1.74 8.85 -12.36
CA GLY A 4 -1.70 7.42 -12.09
C GLY A 4 -0.88 7.14 -10.84
N GLY A 5 -1.45 7.39 -9.66
CA GLY A 5 -0.89 6.91 -8.40
C GLY A 5 -0.62 5.41 -8.52
N MET A 6 0.60 4.99 -8.22
CA MET A 6 1.06 3.61 -8.29
C MET A 6 0.58 2.89 -7.03
N TRP A 7 -0.29 1.88 -7.19
CA TRP A 7 -0.85 1.12 -6.07
C TRP A 7 -0.15 -0.23 -5.99
N PHE A 8 0.54 -0.46 -4.89
CA PHE A 8 1.10 -1.76 -4.58
C PHE A 8 0.13 -2.48 -3.64
N ARG A 9 -0.32 -3.68 -4.04
CA ARG A 9 -1.09 -4.59 -3.20
C ARG A 9 -0.16 -5.69 -2.72
N PHE A 10 0.01 -5.79 -1.41
CA PHE A 10 0.72 -6.90 -0.78
C PHE A 10 -0.34 -7.88 -0.26
N HIS A 11 -0.43 -9.06 -0.86
CA HIS A 11 -1.25 -10.17 -0.36
C HIS A 11 -0.31 -11.19 0.30
N HIS A 12 -0.73 -11.76 1.42
CA HIS A 12 0.08 -12.68 2.21
C HIS A 12 0.63 -13.80 1.29
N GLY A 13 1.96 -13.92 1.23
CA GLY A 13 2.64 -15.01 0.54
C GLY A 13 3.26 -14.73 -0.83
N HIS A 14 3.08 -13.56 -1.47
CA HIS A 14 3.84 -13.22 -2.67
C HIS A 14 4.13 -11.71 -2.78
N GLN A 15 5.43 -11.40 -2.76
CA GLN A 15 6.05 -10.11 -3.07
C GLN A 15 6.07 -9.03 -1.96
N ILE A 16 6.51 -9.40 -0.75
CA ILE A 16 6.97 -8.46 0.30
C ILE A 16 8.47 -8.08 0.17
N GLN A 17 9.09 -8.23 -1.02
CA GLN A 17 10.53 -7.97 -1.19
C GLN A 17 10.90 -6.46 -1.24
N GLN A 18 9.93 -5.56 -1.04
CA GLN A 18 10.17 -4.12 -1.03
C GLN A 18 10.53 -3.67 0.38
N GLY A 19 11.83 -3.45 0.59
CA GLY A 19 12.34 -2.80 1.79
C GLY A 19 11.86 -1.36 1.89
N SER A 20 11.39 -0.97 3.07
CA SER A 20 10.97 0.38 3.41
C SER A 20 11.87 0.97 4.48
N ALA A 21 12.16 2.26 4.39
CA ALA A 21 12.93 3.00 5.37
C ALA A 21 12.03 4.09 5.98
N PRO A 22 11.85 4.14 7.31
CA PRO A 22 11.02 5.15 7.98
C PRO A 22 11.61 6.57 7.89
N SER A 23 12.85 6.71 7.41
CA SER A 23 13.54 8.00 7.28
C SER A 23 14.53 8.00 6.13
N ALA A 24 14.86 9.20 5.63
CA ALA A 24 15.83 9.38 4.56
C ALA A 24 17.24 8.94 4.97
N ASP A 25 17.60 9.11 6.25
CA ASP A 25 18.86 8.63 6.82
C ASP A 25 18.94 7.09 6.76
N ASP A 26 17.87 6.42 7.17
CA ASP A 26 17.75 4.96 7.15
C ASP A 26 17.85 4.42 5.70
N LYS A 27 17.24 5.11 4.72
CA LYS A 27 17.40 4.84 3.28
C LYS A 27 18.87 4.99 2.84
N ALA A 28 19.55 6.04 3.29
CA ALA A 28 20.95 6.33 2.93
C ALA A 28 21.92 5.30 3.55
N GLN A 29 21.62 4.80 4.75
CA GLN A 29 22.37 3.73 5.41
C GLN A 29 22.06 2.34 4.84
N GLY A 30 21.05 2.23 3.98
CA GLY A 30 20.61 0.94 3.43
C GLY A 30 19.88 0.07 4.45
N ASN A 31 19.45 0.67 5.56
CA ASN A 31 18.57 0.03 6.52
C ASN A 31 17.17 0.03 5.88
N PHE A 32 16.71 -1.15 5.51
CA PHE A 32 15.37 -1.33 4.99
C PHE A 32 14.68 -2.37 5.85
N ILE A 33 13.58 -1.98 6.47
CA ILE A 33 12.69 -2.87 7.19
C ILE A 33 11.52 -3.30 6.29
N GLY A 34 10.99 -4.49 6.56
CA GLY A 34 9.79 -4.94 5.87
C GLY A 34 8.62 -4.03 6.20
N VAL A 35 7.78 -3.73 5.21
CA VAL A 35 6.55 -2.95 5.43
C VAL A 35 5.63 -3.58 6.48
N GLU A 36 5.76 -4.89 6.70
CA GLU A 36 5.03 -5.63 7.73
C GLU A 36 5.48 -5.35 9.16
N SER A 37 6.74 -4.94 9.32
CA SER A 37 7.34 -4.58 10.61
C SER A 37 6.88 -3.19 11.06
N LEU A 38 6.24 -2.42 10.17
CA LEU A 38 5.67 -1.12 10.51
C LEU A 38 4.37 -1.34 11.30
N GLU A 39 4.35 -0.87 12.55
CA GLU A 39 3.15 -0.82 13.38
C GLU A 39 2.23 0.32 12.93
N LEU A 40 1.49 0.07 11.86
CA LEU A 40 0.51 0.98 11.29
C LEU A 40 -0.89 0.42 11.56
N GLU A 41 -1.54 0.83 12.63
CA GLU A 41 -2.93 0.43 12.90
C GLU A 41 -3.87 1.62 12.68
N GLY A 42 -4.58 1.61 11.54
CA GLY A 42 -5.57 2.66 11.22
C GLY A 42 -4.96 4.03 10.92
N THR A 43 -3.66 4.07 10.64
CA THR A 43 -2.92 5.30 10.34
C THR A 43 -2.08 5.15 9.07
N THR A 44 -1.57 6.28 8.60
CA THR A 44 -0.66 6.38 7.46
C THR A 44 0.69 6.91 7.89
N MET A 45 1.76 6.39 7.29
CA MET A 45 3.13 6.83 7.53
C MET A 45 3.87 7.01 6.22
N SER A 46 4.63 8.10 6.11
CA SER A 46 5.55 8.32 4.99
C SER A 46 6.81 7.47 5.16
N VAL A 47 7.12 6.64 4.17
CA VAL A 47 8.34 5.83 4.12
C VAL A 47 9.02 5.95 2.77
N TYR A 48 10.29 5.60 2.72
CA TYR A 48 11.05 5.53 1.48
C TYR A 48 11.13 4.08 1.01
N LEU A 49 10.80 3.81 -0.26
CA LEU A 49 10.97 2.47 -0.85
C LEU A 49 12.34 2.35 -1.48
N LYS A 50 12.93 1.15 -1.43
CA LYS A 50 14.25 0.87 -2.02
C LYS A 50 14.37 1.24 -3.50
N GLN A 51 13.30 1.09 -4.28
CA GLN A 51 13.29 1.36 -5.72
C GLN A 51 12.61 2.69 -6.09
N TYR A 52 12.32 3.56 -5.12
CA TYR A 52 11.59 4.80 -5.35
C TYR A 52 12.26 5.95 -4.61
N ASP A 53 12.55 7.03 -5.33
CA ASP A 53 13.39 8.09 -4.76
C ASP A 53 12.62 9.01 -3.80
N SER A 54 11.35 9.26 -4.11
CA SER A 54 10.45 10.09 -3.31
C SER A 54 9.82 9.30 -2.15
N PRO A 55 9.41 9.96 -1.06
CA PRO A 55 8.63 9.30 -0.02
C PRO A 55 7.27 8.87 -0.57
N VAL A 56 6.78 7.74 -0.08
CA VAL A 56 5.41 7.28 -0.31
C VAL A 56 4.69 7.15 1.01
N LEU A 57 3.40 7.44 0.99
CA LEU A 57 2.51 7.21 2.10
C LEU A 57 2.07 5.74 2.11
N ILE A 58 2.37 5.03 3.20
CA ILE A 58 1.90 3.67 3.45
C ILE A 58 0.80 3.69 4.52
N GLY A 59 -0.31 3.04 4.25
CA GLY A 59 -1.35 2.74 5.24
C GLY A 59 -1.58 1.24 5.35
N LYS A 60 -1.84 0.76 6.56
CA LYS A 60 -2.15 -0.66 6.81
C LYS A 60 -3.60 -0.80 7.27
N GLN A 61 -4.34 -1.61 6.53
CA GLN A 61 -5.73 -1.94 6.82
C GLN A 61 -5.84 -3.43 7.14
N VAL A 62 -6.23 -3.72 8.38
CA VAL A 62 -6.55 -5.09 8.81
C VAL A 62 -8.05 -5.30 8.57
N PHE A 63 -8.41 -6.34 7.83
CA PHE A 63 -9.79 -6.71 7.57
C PHE A 63 -10.04 -8.15 8.01
N LYS A 64 -11.24 -8.41 8.54
CA LYS A 64 -11.66 -9.76 8.90
C LYS A 64 -12.31 -10.42 7.69
N ASN A 65 -11.80 -11.56 7.27
CA ASN A 65 -12.43 -12.37 6.24
C ASN A 65 -13.70 -13.03 6.79
N GLY A 66 -14.62 -13.38 5.89
CA GLY A 66 -15.86 -14.08 6.24
C GLY A 66 -15.62 -15.43 6.94
N ASP A 67 -14.46 -16.05 6.70
CA ASP A 67 -14.01 -17.29 7.34
C ASP A 67 -13.43 -17.08 8.76
N GLY A 68 -13.46 -15.87 9.29
CA GLY A 68 -12.93 -15.54 10.62
C GLY A 68 -11.43 -15.24 10.66
N SER A 69 -10.68 -15.61 9.62
CA SER A 69 -9.27 -15.26 9.43
C SER A 69 -9.07 -13.76 9.21
N THR A 70 -7.97 -13.18 9.70
CA THR A 70 -7.61 -11.77 9.46
C THR A 70 -6.69 -11.63 8.25
N GLY A 71 -7.04 -10.72 7.34
CA GLY A 71 -6.19 -10.27 6.25
C GLY A 71 -5.58 -8.92 6.57
N THR A 72 -4.30 -8.74 6.23
CA THR A 72 -3.65 -7.42 6.31
C THR A 72 -3.38 -6.91 4.90
N LEU A 73 -3.79 -5.68 4.64
CA LEU A 73 -3.57 -4.99 3.38
C LEU A 73 -2.67 -3.78 3.62
N TYR A 74 -1.54 -3.74 2.92
CA TYR A 74 -0.67 -2.57 2.86
C TYR A 74 -0.99 -1.79 1.59
N LEU A 75 -1.33 -0.52 1.76
CA LEU A 75 -1.66 0.43 0.71
C LEU A 75 -0.54 1.44 0.59
N ALA A 76 -0.02 1.64 -0.62
CA ALA A 76 0.99 2.65 -0.91
C ALA A 76 0.42 3.74 -1.83
N SER A 77 0.73 5.00 -1.54
CA SER A 77 0.39 6.16 -2.37
C SER A 77 1.57 7.12 -2.46
N SER A 78 1.77 7.72 -3.63
CA SER A 78 2.72 8.83 -3.80
C SER A 78 2.14 10.17 -3.29
N ASP A 79 0.84 10.21 -3.01
CA ASP A 79 0.14 11.40 -2.56
C ASP A 79 0.19 11.47 -1.03
N MET A 80 0.93 12.46 -0.50
CA MET A 80 1.19 12.64 0.93
C MET A 80 0.08 13.39 1.67
N ASP A 81 -0.90 13.94 0.96
CA ASP A 81 -2.02 14.70 1.54
C ASP A 81 -3.20 13.81 1.93
N LEU A 82 -3.11 12.51 1.66
CA LEU A 82 -4.18 11.56 1.92
C LEU A 82 -4.17 11.09 3.38
N ASP A 83 -5.31 11.22 4.07
CA ASP A 83 -5.54 10.49 5.31
C ASP A 83 -5.82 8.99 5.06
N PHE A 84 -5.67 8.16 6.09
CA PHE A 84 -6.01 6.74 6.06
C PHE A 84 -7.41 6.45 5.49
N ALA A 85 -8.42 7.25 5.86
CA ALA A 85 -9.78 7.09 5.35
C ALA A 85 -9.89 7.39 3.85
N GLN A 86 -9.13 8.38 3.36
CA GLN A 86 -9.10 8.72 1.93
C GLN A 86 -8.33 7.66 1.14
N LEU A 87 -7.19 7.21 1.65
CA LEU A 87 -6.36 6.18 1.04
C LEU A 87 -7.15 4.89 0.82
N THR A 88 -7.87 4.44 1.84
CA THR A 88 -8.72 3.24 1.79
C THR A 88 -9.90 3.43 0.83
N THR A 89 -10.58 4.58 0.86
CA THR A 89 -11.67 4.91 -0.06
C THR A 89 -11.22 4.91 -1.53
N ILE A 90 -10.06 5.50 -1.83
CA ILE A 90 -9.51 5.55 -3.20
C ILE A 90 -9.16 4.14 -3.68
N TYR A 91 -8.55 3.35 -2.81
CA TYR A 91 -8.23 1.96 -3.10
C TYR A 91 -9.50 1.14 -3.39
N GLU A 92 -10.54 1.25 -2.58
CA GLU A 92 -11.82 0.55 -2.80
C GLU A 92 -12.47 0.95 -4.13
N LYS A 93 -12.47 2.24 -4.46
CA LYS A 93 -12.99 2.73 -5.76
C LYS A 93 -12.20 2.15 -6.94
N ARG A 94 -10.87 2.17 -6.88
CA ARG A 94 -9.99 1.59 -7.92
C ARG A 94 -10.17 0.07 -8.03
N TRP A 95 -10.34 -0.61 -6.91
CA TRP A 95 -10.54 -2.05 -6.88
C TRP A 95 -11.85 -2.46 -7.57
N LYS A 96 -12.94 -1.73 -7.32
CA LYS A 96 -14.22 -1.95 -8.03
C LYS A 96 -14.06 -1.82 -9.55
N ILE A 97 -13.24 -0.87 -10.01
CA ILE A 97 -12.94 -0.70 -11.44
C ILE A 97 -12.12 -1.88 -11.98
N LEU A 98 -11.08 -2.34 -11.27
CA LEU A 98 -10.27 -3.52 -11.67
C LEU A 98 -11.09 -4.81 -11.72
N LEU A 99 -12.01 -5.00 -10.76
CA LEU A 99 -12.93 -6.13 -10.78
C LEU A 99 -13.94 -6.02 -11.93
N ALA A 100 -14.41 -4.82 -12.23
CA ALA A 100 -15.28 -4.59 -13.38
C ALA A 100 -14.56 -4.86 -14.71
N SER A 101 -13.28 -4.50 -14.85
CA SER A 101 -12.51 -4.70 -16.09
C SER A 101 -12.20 -6.18 -16.38
N ARG A 102 -12.15 -7.06 -15.37
CA ARG A 102 -12.06 -8.53 -15.59
C ARG A 102 -13.35 -9.17 -16.10
N ARG A 103 -14.46 -8.44 -16.05
CA ARG A 103 -15.78 -8.93 -16.51
C ARG A 103 -16.05 -8.64 -17.99
N PHE A 104 -15.18 -7.89 -18.67
CA PHE A 104 -15.32 -7.48 -20.07
C PHE A 104 -14.19 -8.00 -20.98
N GLY A 105 -13.58 -9.13 -20.64
CA GLY A 105 -12.52 -9.78 -21.43
C GLY A 105 -12.96 -10.99 -22.25
N HIS A 106 -14.23 -11.08 -22.64
CA HIS A 106 -14.72 -12.12 -23.55
C HIS A 106 -15.82 -11.54 -24.45
N ALA A 107 -15.43 -11.14 -25.65
CA ALA A 107 -16.26 -11.05 -26.85
C ALA A 107 -15.33 -11.18 -28.06
#